data_AF-A0A9U8EG46-F1
#
_entry.id   AF-A0A9U8EG46-F1
#
_cell.length_a   1.000
_cell.length_b   1.000
_cell.length_c   1.000
_cell.angle_alpha   90.00
_cell.angle_beta   90.00
_cell.angle_gamma   90.00
#
_symmetry.space_group_name_H-M   'P 1'
#
loop_
_entity.id
_entity.type
_entity.pdbx_description
1 polymer ?
#
loop_
_entity_poly.entity_id
_entity_poly.type
_entity_poly.pdbx_seq_one_letter_code
_entity_poly.pdbx_strand_id
1 'polypeptide(L)'
;MDTLNSTLKADVPKDECSTQSDEDGCQILGEHETQVLEDSEADLDLHKHYAGCTKNPGHEQFIPVDKFTIQHLPEDRRDEDLVQLIKNTADLTVRVDVKVTSSCRPQYWPNKTRPYPFHKGKKTNLRLGSGIIWNVHMVQDETAACWCKQCQQSNSPKHVWWEFYVDTATHVVFDDEEAKHTSLTLFYDREGSPEVTVDTVRVDKVDIEYDVCMLKGVTCNRRLGRKLVHIGKDFSESWQKVCDEYKTSRDDHKLVYIVSHPHGCHKQVSIGRWRKKYVTKDKDGNDLYQFTYTTCTCPGSSGANVQCVGYSVDWPDLVHGGCLRSGLNYSGNCKAF
;
A
#
# COMPACT_ATOMS: atom_id res chain seq x y z
N MET A 1 -13.37 42.73 49.67
CA MET A 1 -12.48 43.62 48.91
C MET A 1 -11.33 42.77 48.40
N ASP A 2 -11.64 41.73 47.61
CA ASP A 2 -12.08 41.81 46.19
C ASP A 2 -10.87 42.22 45.34
N THR A 3 -10.46 41.55 44.28
CA THR A 3 -11.22 40.72 43.34
C THR A 3 -10.25 39.86 42.51
N LEU A 4 -10.82 38.76 42.01
CA LEU A 4 -10.41 37.90 40.91
C LEU A 4 -9.48 38.52 39.84
N ASN A 5 -8.55 37.69 39.36
CA ASN A 5 -8.44 37.41 37.92
C ASN A 5 -7.84 36.02 37.67
N SER A 6 -8.75 35.04 37.63
CA SER A 6 -8.58 33.75 36.96
C SER A 6 -8.96 33.91 35.49
N THR A 7 -8.14 33.47 34.54
CA THR A 7 -8.67 33.09 33.21
C THR A 7 -7.77 32.07 32.49
N LEU A 8 -8.26 30.83 32.49
CA LEU A 8 -8.26 29.86 31.39
C LEU A 8 -6.92 29.33 30.86
N LYS A 9 -6.38 28.31 31.54
CA LYS A 9 -5.82 27.16 30.84
C LYS A 9 -7.00 26.42 30.21
N ALA A 10 -7.01 26.28 28.89
CA ALA A 10 -7.94 25.39 28.21
C ALA A 10 -7.55 23.95 28.57
N ASP A 11 -8.31 23.34 29.46
CA ASP A 11 -8.30 21.90 29.68
C ASP A 11 -8.76 21.23 28.39
N VAL A 12 -7.82 20.59 27.70
CA VAL A 12 -8.13 19.64 26.63
C VAL A 12 -8.82 18.46 27.31
N PRO A 13 -10.07 18.12 26.95
CA PRO A 13 -10.74 16.96 27.54
C PRO A 13 -9.90 15.72 27.26
N LYS A 14 -9.46 15.06 28.34
CA LYS A 14 -9.08 13.65 28.27
C LYS A 14 -10.38 12.89 28.01
N ASP A 15 -10.63 12.56 26.75
CA ASP A 15 -11.65 11.59 26.41
C ASP A 15 -11.28 10.25 27.06
N GLU A 16 -11.91 9.98 28.20
CA GLU A 16 -12.09 8.64 28.73
C GLU A 16 -13.01 7.88 27.77
N CYS A 17 -12.42 7.39 26.68
CA CYS A 17 -13.11 6.51 25.74
C CYS A 17 -12.65 5.07 26.01
N SER A 18 -13.61 4.29 26.49
CA SER A 18 -13.59 2.87 26.83
C SER A 18 -12.64 1.98 26.04
N THR A 19 -12.06 1.02 26.75
CA THR A 19 -11.38 -0.17 26.25
C THR A 19 -12.29 -0.99 25.33
N GLN A 20 -12.37 -0.65 24.06
CA GLN A 20 -12.94 -1.50 23.02
C GLN A 20 -12.19 -1.18 21.72
N SER A 21 -11.42 -2.15 21.24
CA SER A 21 -11.37 -2.34 19.79
C SER A 21 -12.82 -2.51 19.37
N ASP A 22 -13.28 -1.73 18.39
CA ASP A 22 -14.59 -1.94 17.79
C ASP A 22 -14.55 -3.27 17.02
N GLU A 23 -14.65 -4.39 17.73
CA GLU A 23 -14.96 -5.72 17.19
C GLU A 23 -16.43 -5.71 16.76
N ASP A 24 -16.79 -4.78 15.88
CA ASP A 24 -18.11 -4.71 15.28
C ASP A 24 -18.14 -5.68 14.09
N GLY A 25 -18.12 -6.97 14.42
CA GLY A 25 -18.66 -8.09 13.66
C GLY A 25 -18.10 -8.47 12.27
N CYS A 26 -17.31 -7.65 11.56
CA CYS A 26 -16.91 -8.04 10.18
C CYS A 26 -15.57 -7.52 9.64
N GLN A 27 -14.95 -6.50 10.24
CA GLN A 27 -13.69 -5.96 9.73
C GLN A 27 -12.95 -5.16 10.82
N ILE A 28 -11.64 -5.35 10.89
CA ILE A 28 -10.76 -4.57 11.75
C ILE A 28 -10.38 -3.31 11.01
N LEU A 29 -10.58 -2.16 11.67
CA LEU A 29 -10.17 -0.86 11.16
C LEU A 29 -9.28 -0.17 12.19
N GLY A 30 -8.27 0.55 11.72
CA GLY A 30 -7.29 1.26 12.52
C GLY A 30 -6.96 2.63 11.95
N GLU A 31 -5.92 3.25 12.48
CA GLU A 31 -5.37 4.49 11.95
C GLU A 31 -4.65 4.17 10.64
N HIS A 32 -5.07 4.85 9.57
CA HIS A 32 -4.54 4.61 8.23
C HIS A 32 -3.21 5.32 8.06
N GLU A 33 -2.27 4.65 7.40
CA GLU A 33 -0.88 5.08 7.30
C GLU A 33 -0.56 5.65 5.93
N THR A 34 -1.37 6.61 5.48
CA THR A 34 -1.05 7.44 4.32
C THR A 34 -0.20 8.63 4.78
N GLN A 35 0.92 8.89 4.12
CA GLN A 35 1.72 10.09 4.42
C GLN A 35 1.04 11.30 3.77
N VAL A 36 0.79 12.35 4.53
CA VAL A 36 0.19 13.60 4.03
C VAL A 36 1.23 14.69 4.07
N LEU A 37 1.34 15.46 3.00
CA LEU A 37 2.19 16.64 2.88
C LEU A 37 1.30 17.86 2.66
N GLU A 38 1.51 18.92 3.43
CA GLU A 38 0.70 20.15 3.31
C GLU A 38 1.20 21.12 2.22
N ASP A 39 0.37 22.04 1.74
CA ASP A 39 0.72 22.94 0.63
C ASP A 39 1.95 23.85 0.90
N SER A 40 2.27 24.14 2.18
CA SER A 40 3.47 24.91 2.59
C SER A 40 4.77 24.10 2.60
N GLU A 41 4.64 22.81 2.33
CA GLU A 41 5.68 21.80 2.39
C GLU A 41 6.13 21.41 0.95
N ALA A 42 5.82 22.24 -0.06
CA ALA A 42 6.09 22.01 -1.47
C ALA A 42 7.59 21.83 -1.85
N ASP A 43 8.52 22.12 -0.93
CA ASP A 43 9.96 21.86 -1.04
C ASP A 43 10.45 20.70 -0.14
N LEU A 44 9.56 19.78 0.26
CA LEU A 44 9.81 18.87 1.37
C LEU A 44 10.92 17.83 1.16
N ASP A 45 11.87 17.93 2.08
CA ASP A 45 12.68 16.84 2.57
C ASP A 45 11.81 15.80 3.32
N LEU A 46 11.41 14.72 2.63
CA LEU A 46 10.72 13.56 3.22
C LEU A 46 11.51 12.97 4.42
N HIS A 47 12.82 13.22 4.50
CA HIS A 47 13.63 12.77 5.63
C HIS A 47 13.30 13.48 6.95
N LYS A 48 12.62 14.63 6.93
CA LYS A 48 12.11 15.27 8.16
C LYS A 48 10.99 14.46 8.80
N HIS A 49 10.04 13.99 7.99
CA HIS A 49 8.96 13.11 8.45
C HIS A 49 9.50 11.76 8.93
N TYR A 50 10.56 11.27 8.26
CA TYR A 50 11.33 10.13 8.72
C TYR A 50 11.95 10.41 10.10
N ALA A 51 12.74 11.47 10.26
CA ALA A 51 13.43 11.79 11.52
C ALA A 51 12.47 12.03 12.70
N GLY A 52 11.27 12.57 12.44
CA GLY A 52 10.25 12.84 13.45
C GLY A 52 9.30 11.69 13.75
N CYS A 53 9.46 10.52 13.12
CA CYS A 53 8.50 9.41 13.27
C CYS A 53 8.54 8.82 14.68
N THR A 54 7.38 8.80 15.33
CA THR A 54 7.19 8.21 16.67
C THR A 54 6.83 6.73 16.63
N LYS A 55 6.35 6.23 15.49
CA LYS A 55 5.86 4.84 15.39
C LYS A 55 6.98 3.82 15.40
N ASN A 56 8.05 4.08 14.66
CA ASN A 56 9.25 3.24 14.65
C ASN A 56 10.47 4.14 14.89
N PRO A 57 10.72 4.57 16.14
CA PRO A 57 11.84 5.43 16.44
C PRO A 57 13.16 4.82 15.95
N GLY A 58 13.91 5.57 15.14
CA GLY A 58 15.17 5.12 14.56
C GLY A 58 15.05 4.11 13.41
N HIS A 59 13.85 3.61 13.10
CA HIS A 59 13.55 2.78 11.94
C HIS A 59 14.43 1.53 11.78
N GLU A 60 14.92 0.98 12.89
CA GLU A 60 15.93 -0.10 12.92
C GLU A 60 15.48 -1.39 12.22
N GLN A 61 14.17 -1.58 12.06
CA GLN A 61 13.57 -2.75 11.43
C GLN A 61 13.30 -2.58 9.93
N PHE A 62 13.53 -1.38 9.37
CA PHE A 62 13.43 -1.14 7.94
C PHE A 62 14.77 -1.42 7.28
N ILE A 63 14.77 -2.32 6.30
CA ILE A 63 15.96 -2.73 5.56
C ILE A 63 15.88 -2.10 4.17
N PRO A 64 16.81 -1.21 3.77
CA PRO A 64 16.85 -0.70 2.42
C PRO A 64 16.94 -1.86 1.42
N VAL A 65 16.15 -1.81 0.35
CA VAL A 65 16.05 -2.93 -0.62
C VAL A 65 17.41 -3.32 -1.19
N ASP A 66 18.27 -2.34 -1.47
CA ASP A 66 19.62 -2.55 -2.00
C ASP A 66 20.60 -3.18 -0.98
N LYS A 67 20.23 -3.18 0.31
CA LYS A 67 20.98 -3.82 1.40
C LYS A 67 20.36 -5.12 1.86
N PHE A 68 19.18 -5.50 1.35
CA PHE A 68 18.51 -6.72 1.77
C PHE A 68 19.31 -7.97 1.35
N THR A 69 19.54 -8.85 2.31
CA THR A 69 20.27 -10.12 2.15
C THR A 69 19.60 -11.22 2.96
N ILE A 70 19.95 -12.48 2.67
CA ILE A 70 19.44 -13.66 3.38
C ILE A 70 19.65 -13.59 4.91
N GLN A 71 20.68 -12.90 5.39
CA GLN A 71 20.96 -12.76 6.82
C GLN A 71 19.91 -11.95 7.58
N HIS A 72 19.11 -11.14 6.86
CA HIS A 72 18.00 -10.40 7.43
C HIS A 72 16.75 -11.27 7.67
N LEU A 73 16.71 -12.46 7.07
CA LEU A 73 15.66 -13.44 7.36
C LEU A 73 15.93 -14.14 8.70
N PRO A 74 14.88 -14.60 9.40
CA PRO A 74 15.03 -15.49 10.54
C PRO A 74 15.92 -16.67 10.21
N GLU A 75 16.75 -17.11 11.16
CA GLU A 75 17.78 -18.14 10.91
C GLU A 75 17.20 -19.45 10.35
N ASP A 76 16.03 -19.86 10.84
CA ASP A 76 15.29 -21.04 10.39
C ASP A 76 14.53 -20.83 9.06
N ARG A 77 14.65 -19.64 8.46
CA ARG A 77 13.99 -19.19 7.23
C ARG A 77 14.96 -18.56 6.24
N ARG A 78 16.26 -18.83 6.38
CA ARG A 78 17.29 -18.39 5.44
C ARG A 78 17.21 -19.24 4.18
N ASP A 79 16.29 -18.84 3.32
CA ASP A 79 15.93 -19.50 2.07
C ASP A 79 16.11 -18.54 0.89
N GLU A 80 16.84 -19.00 -0.13
CA GLU A 80 17.16 -18.22 -1.31
C GLU A 80 15.93 -17.98 -2.21
N ASP A 81 14.98 -18.92 -2.28
CA ASP A 81 13.75 -18.72 -3.05
C ASP A 81 12.88 -17.62 -2.38
N LEU A 82 12.84 -17.57 -1.04
CA LEU A 82 12.21 -16.47 -0.31
C LEU A 82 12.94 -15.13 -0.49
N VAL A 83 14.28 -15.11 -0.49
CA VAL A 83 15.05 -13.89 -0.80
C VAL A 83 14.72 -13.37 -2.20
N GLN A 84 14.68 -14.27 -3.19
CA GLN A 84 14.37 -13.92 -4.57
C GLN A 84 12.94 -13.39 -4.69
N LEU A 85 11.97 -14.02 -4.02
CA LEU A 85 10.61 -13.53 -3.97
C LEU A 85 10.53 -12.11 -3.39
N ILE A 86 11.19 -11.83 -2.28
CA ILE A 86 11.19 -10.48 -1.67
C ILE A 86 11.77 -9.43 -2.62
N LYS A 87 12.86 -9.76 -3.34
CA LYS A 87 13.45 -8.87 -4.35
C LYS A 87 12.51 -8.64 -5.53
N ASN A 88 11.85 -9.69 -6.02
CA ASN A 88 10.86 -9.58 -7.08
C ASN A 88 9.65 -8.74 -6.64
N THR A 89 9.20 -8.88 -5.39
CA THR A 89 8.18 -8.01 -4.78
C THR A 89 8.64 -6.57 -4.81
N ALA A 90 9.89 -6.30 -4.40
CA ALA A 90 10.43 -4.94 -4.42
C ALA A 90 10.46 -4.32 -5.82
N ASP A 91 10.78 -5.09 -6.85
CA ASP A 91 10.75 -4.62 -8.25
C ASP A 91 9.34 -4.27 -8.74
N LEU A 92 8.29 -4.90 -8.19
CA LEU A 92 6.88 -4.62 -8.49
C LEU A 92 6.25 -3.56 -7.57
N THR A 93 6.83 -3.30 -6.40
CA THR A 93 6.36 -2.26 -5.48
C THR A 93 6.56 -0.87 -6.07
N VAL A 94 5.50 -0.06 -6.01
CA VAL A 94 5.48 1.33 -6.47
C VAL A 94 5.09 2.27 -5.34
N ARG A 95 5.58 3.52 -5.44
CA ARG A 95 5.04 4.64 -4.65
C ARG A 95 3.83 5.21 -5.36
N VAL A 96 2.76 5.46 -4.62
CA VAL A 96 1.51 6.03 -5.13
C VAL A 96 1.41 7.47 -4.63
N ASP A 97 1.41 8.42 -5.54
CA ASP A 97 1.43 9.85 -5.24
C ASP A 97 0.09 10.46 -5.69
N VAL A 98 -0.78 10.85 -4.74
CA VAL A 98 -2.15 11.32 -4.99
C VAL A 98 -2.29 12.79 -4.64
N LYS A 99 -2.57 13.65 -5.63
CA LYS A 99 -2.54 15.12 -5.46
C LYS A 99 -3.89 15.74 -5.12
N VAL A 100 -4.97 14.97 -5.25
CA VAL A 100 -6.34 15.45 -5.03
C VAL A 100 -7.06 14.52 -4.06
N THR A 101 -7.87 15.11 -3.19
CA THR A 101 -8.84 14.40 -2.36
C THR A 101 -10.23 14.63 -2.93
N SER A 102 -10.91 13.55 -3.32
CA SER A 102 -12.25 13.60 -3.89
C SER A 102 -13.28 14.07 -2.87
N SER A 103 -14.20 14.93 -3.31
CA SER A 103 -15.37 15.32 -2.50
C SER A 103 -16.41 14.21 -2.37
N CYS A 104 -16.27 13.12 -3.14
CA CYS A 104 -17.18 11.98 -3.10
C CYS A 104 -16.80 10.97 -2.01
N ARG A 105 -15.68 11.16 -1.30
CA ARG A 105 -15.32 10.31 -0.15
C ARG A 105 -16.47 10.30 0.88
N PRO A 106 -16.95 9.12 1.29
CA PRO A 106 -18.10 9.03 2.20
C PRO A 106 -17.73 9.59 3.57
N GLN A 107 -18.74 9.97 4.36
CA GLN A 107 -18.49 10.43 5.73
C GLN A 107 -17.97 9.30 6.63
N TYR A 108 -18.46 8.09 6.41
CA TYR A 108 -18.18 6.90 7.21
C TYR A 108 -17.84 5.71 6.33
N TRP A 109 -17.16 4.72 6.90
CA TRP A 109 -17.03 3.40 6.26
C TRP A 109 -18.41 2.77 6.03
N PRO A 110 -18.60 1.97 4.95
CA PRO A 110 -19.88 1.32 4.67
C PRO A 110 -20.39 0.52 5.87
N ASN A 111 -21.64 0.78 6.28
CA ASN A 111 -22.29 0.11 7.42
C ASN A 111 -21.56 0.26 8.76
N LYS A 112 -20.75 1.31 8.95
CA LYS A 112 -20.03 1.60 10.20
C LYS A 112 -20.27 3.04 10.63
N THR A 113 -19.98 3.33 11.90
CA THR A 113 -19.97 4.69 12.46
C THR A 113 -18.58 5.35 12.39
N ARG A 114 -17.55 4.58 12.01
CA ARG A 114 -16.18 5.06 11.91
C ARG A 114 -16.03 6.02 10.72
N PRO A 115 -15.43 7.21 10.92
CA PRO A 115 -15.16 8.15 9.82
C PRO A 115 -14.28 7.55 8.73
N TYR A 116 -14.59 7.87 7.47
CA TYR A 116 -13.74 7.49 6.34
C TYR A 116 -12.54 8.45 6.22
N PRO A 117 -11.32 7.96 5.91
CA PRO A 117 -10.14 8.80 5.80
C PRO A 117 -10.32 9.93 4.79
N PHE A 118 -9.87 11.13 5.18
CA PHE A 118 -9.83 12.33 4.35
C PHE A 118 -11.18 12.93 3.92
N HIS A 119 -12.31 12.45 4.45
CA HIS A 119 -13.63 13.05 4.15
C HIS A 119 -13.69 14.57 4.44
N LYS A 120 -13.09 15.02 5.54
CA LYS A 120 -13.01 16.45 5.93
C LYS A 120 -11.65 17.10 5.61
N GLY A 121 -10.81 16.45 4.80
CA GLY A 121 -9.45 16.89 4.52
C GLY A 121 -9.37 18.07 3.54
N LYS A 122 -8.20 18.72 3.47
CA LYS A 122 -7.88 19.67 2.40
C LYS A 122 -7.88 18.94 1.06
N LYS A 123 -8.46 19.56 0.04
CA LYS A 123 -8.61 18.94 -1.29
C LYS A 123 -7.28 18.79 -2.05
N THR A 124 -6.27 19.60 -1.73
CA THR A 124 -5.02 19.75 -2.50
C THR A 124 -3.79 19.12 -1.85
N ASN A 125 -3.91 18.57 -0.63
CA ASN A 125 -2.77 17.95 0.03
C ASN A 125 -2.26 16.75 -0.78
N LEU A 126 -0.95 16.67 -0.97
CA LEU A 126 -0.29 15.49 -1.54
C LEU A 126 -0.34 14.36 -0.52
N ARG A 127 -0.84 13.21 -0.95
CA ARG A 127 -0.93 11.98 -0.16
C ARG A 127 -0.05 10.92 -0.81
N LEU A 128 0.78 10.27 -0.01
CA LEU A 128 1.69 9.22 -0.46
C LEU A 128 1.30 7.89 0.18
N GLY A 129 1.27 6.86 -0.65
CA GLY A 129 1.07 5.47 -0.27
C GLY A 129 1.98 4.55 -1.08
N SER A 130 1.68 3.26 -1.00
CA SER A 130 2.36 2.20 -1.73
C SER A 130 1.35 1.39 -2.54
N GLY A 131 1.85 0.58 -3.47
CA GLY A 131 1.06 -0.40 -4.21
C GLY A 131 1.95 -1.46 -4.85
N ILE A 132 1.36 -2.47 -5.49
CA ILE A 132 2.08 -3.53 -6.19
C ILE A 132 1.58 -3.70 -7.61
N ILE A 133 2.51 -3.74 -8.57
CA ILE A 133 2.21 -4.01 -9.97
C ILE A 133 1.91 -5.50 -10.18
N TRP A 134 0.90 -5.81 -11.00
CA TRP A 134 0.61 -7.16 -11.45
C TRP A 134 -0.06 -7.20 -12.84
N ASN A 135 -0.19 -8.41 -13.39
CA ASN A 135 -0.85 -8.71 -14.67
C ASN A 135 -0.46 -7.76 -15.82
N VAL A 136 0.85 -7.67 -16.05
CA VAL A 136 1.45 -6.88 -17.11
C VAL A 136 1.28 -7.60 -18.44
N HIS A 137 0.64 -6.98 -19.42
CA HIS A 137 0.42 -7.57 -20.74
C HIS A 137 0.62 -6.55 -21.85
N MET A 138 1.05 -7.04 -23.02
CA MET A 138 1.20 -6.23 -24.22
C MET A 138 -0.15 -6.14 -24.92
N VAL A 139 -0.50 -4.94 -25.37
CA VAL A 139 -1.65 -4.68 -26.22
C VAL A 139 -1.13 -4.23 -27.58
N GLN A 140 -1.70 -4.81 -28.63
CA GLN A 140 -1.46 -4.42 -30.02
C GLN A 140 -2.81 -4.27 -30.70
N ASP A 141 -3.14 -3.05 -31.10
CA ASP A 141 -4.43 -2.71 -31.70
C ASP A 141 -4.23 -1.73 -32.86
N GLU A 142 -4.69 -2.10 -34.05
CA GLU A 142 -4.58 -1.28 -35.26
C GLU A 142 -5.61 -0.14 -35.28
N THR A 143 -6.68 -0.24 -34.49
CA THR A 143 -7.79 0.70 -34.44
C THR A 143 -7.72 1.63 -33.24
N ALA A 144 -7.09 1.19 -32.14
CA ALA A 144 -6.90 1.98 -30.93
C ALA A 144 -5.45 2.42 -30.74
N ALA A 145 -5.31 3.59 -30.14
CA ALA A 145 -4.02 4.14 -29.72
C ALA A 145 -3.80 3.93 -28.23
N CYS A 146 -2.52 3.82 -27.84
CA CYS A 146 -2.12 3.85 -26.43
C CYS A 146 -2.70 5.10 -25.75
N TRP A 147 -3.33 4.90 -24.59
CA TRP A 147 -3.99 5.96 -23.84
C TRP A 147 -3.07 6.66 -22.84
N CYS A 148 -1.75 6.44 -22.89
CA CYS A 148 -0.81 7.22 -22.10
C CYS A 148 -0.82 8.68 -22.55
N LYS A 149 -0.51 9.60 -21.63
CA LYS A 149 -0.48 11.05 -21.89
C LYS A 149 0.35 11.44 -23.12
N GLN A 150 1.52 10.82 -23.30
CA GLN A 150 2.38 11.09 -24.46
C GLN A 150 1.70 10.74 -25.80
N CYS A 151 0.98 9.62 -25.86
CA CYS A 151 0.28 9.21 -27.08
C CYS A 151 -0.99 10.01 -27.30
N GLN A 152 -1.72 10.37 -26.25
CA GLN A 152 -2.91 11.23 -26.34
C GLN A 152 -2.61 12.63 -26.89
N GLN A 153 -1.38 13.12 -26.68
CA GLN A 153 -0.92 14.43 -27.14
C GLN A 153 -0.13 14.36 -28.46
N SER A 154 0.07 13.17 -29.03
CA SER A 154 0.92 12.96 -30.20
C SER A 154 0.09 12.85 -31.49
N ASN A 155 0.61 13.43 -32.57
CA ASN A 155 0.06 13.22 -33.93
C ASN A 155 0.41 11.83 -34.51
N SER A 156 1.29 11.09 -33.84
CA SER A 156 1.69 9.73 -34.22
C SER A 156 1.63 8.82 -32.98
N PRO A 157 0.42 8.50 -32.48
CA PRO A 157 0.25 7.65 -31.32
C PRO A 157 0.80 6.24 -31.56
N LYS A 158 1.14 5.53 -30.48
CA LYS A 158 1.61 4.15 -30.56
C LYS A 158 0.43 3.18 -30.55
N HIS A 159 0.47 2.20 -31.46
CA HIS A 159 -0.49 1.10 -31.58
C HIS A 159 -0.03 -0.19 -30.89
N VAL A 160 1.13 -0.13 -30.24
CA VAL A 160 1.65 -1.19 -29.35
C VAL A 160 2.01 -0.55 -28.03
N TRP A 161 1.46 -1.07 -26.94
CA TRP A 161 1.70 -0.61 -25.58
C TRP A 161 1.59 -1.75 -24.58
N TRP A 162 1.82 -1.43 -23.30
CA TRP A 162 1.66 -2.34 -22.19
C TRP A 162 0.67 -1.75 -21.20
N GLU A 163 -0.22 -2.61 -20.71
CA GLU A 163 -1.12 -2.33 -19.62
C GLU A 163 -0.75 -3.22 -18.44
N PHE A 164 -0.98 -2.71 -17.24
CA PHE A 164 -0.74 -3.41 -16.00
C PHE A 164 -1.69 -2.89 -14.93
N TYR A 165 -1.84 -3.66 -13.87
CA TYR A 165 -2.65 -3.29 -12.73
C TYR A 165 -1.77 -2.94 -11.54
N VAL A 166 -2.26 -2.09 -10.66
CA VAL A 166 -1.65 -1.77 -9.38
C VAL A 166 -2.71 -1.87 -8.30
N ASP A 167 -2.47 -2.77 -7.35
CA ASP A 167 -3.31 -2.84 -6.16
C ASP A 167 -2.76 -1.94 -5.08
N THR A 168 -3.66 -1.18 -4.48
CA THR A 168 -3.43 -0.27 -3.36
C THR A 168 -4.70 -0.25 -2.49
N ALA A 169 -4.71 0.56 -1.43
CA ALA A 169 -5.88 0.66 -0.58
C ALA A 169 -6.86 1.75 -1.07
N THR A 170 -8.17 1.57 -0.91
CA THR A 170 -9.16 2.61 -1.32
C THR A 170 -8.98 3.91 -0.57
N HIS A 171 -8.53 3.84 0.68
CA HIS A 171 -8.28 5.07 1.41
C HIS A 171 -7.09 5.85 0.83
N VAL A 172 -6.19 5.21 0.07
CA VAL A 172 -5.11 5.85 -0.69
C VAL A 172 -5.66 6.46 -1.98
N VAL A 173 -6.27 5.66 -2.87
CA VAL A 173 -6.95 6.17 -4.07
C VAL A 173 -8.42 5.75 -4.04
N PHE A 174 -9.31 6.74 -3.92
CA PHE A 174 -10.73 6.48 -3.67
C PHE A 174 -11.56 6.29 -4.95
N ASP A 175 -11.34 7.10 -5.97
CA ASP A 175 -12.16 7.12 -7.19
C ASP A 175 -11.37 7.61 -8.41
N ASP A 176 -12.06 7.69 -9.57
CA ASP A 176 -11.49 8.17 -10.82
C ASP A 176 -10.97 9.62 -10.75
N GLU A 177 -11.54 10.46 -9.88
CA GLU A 177 -11.09 11.85 -9.76
C GLU A 177 -9.72 11.92 -9.07
N GLU A 178 -9.52 11.11 -8.04
CA GLU A 178 -8.19 10.95 -7.44
C GLU A 178 -7.21 10.24 -8.38
N ALA A 179 -7.66 9.21 -9.09
CA ALA A 179 -6.81 8.46 -10.02
C ALA A 179 -6.26 9.35 -11.15
N LYS A 180 -7.06 10.27 -11.72
CA LYS A 180 -6.59 11.25 -12.72
C LYS A 180 -5.44 12.13 -12.22
N HIS A 181 -5.36 12.33 -10.91
CA HIS A 181 -4.35 13.14 -10.23
C HIS A 181 -3.34 12.29 -9.46
N THR A 182 -3.25 11.01 -9.82
CA THR A 182 -2.32 10.04 -9.24
C THR A 182 -1.17 9.77 -10.20
N SER A 183 0.04 9.67 -9.66
CA SER A 183 1.21 9.16 -10.37
C SER A 183 1.84 7.99 -9.61
N LEU A 184 2.43 7.06 -10.34
CA LEU A 184 3.15 5.91 -9.82
C LEU A 184 4.64 6.10 -10.03
N THR A 185 5.43 6.03 -8.97
CA THR A 185 6.90 6.05 -9.06
C THR A 185 7.43 4.62 -8.94
N LEU A 186 8.07 4.13 -10.00
CA LEU A 186 8.64 2.79 -10.10
C LEU A 186 10.13 2.82 -9.79
N PHE A 187 10.67 1.70 -9.28
CA PHE A 187 12.12 1.48 -9.06
C PHE A 187 12.82 2.52 -8.16
N TYR A 188 12.08 3.17 -7.26
CA TYR A 188 12.65 4.09 -6.27
C TYR A 188 13.24 3.33 -5.07
N ASP A 189 14.34 2.61 -5.33
CA ASP A 189 14.98 1.70 -4.37
C ASP A 189 15.92 2.43 -3.39
N ARG A 190 16.53 3.53 -3.82
CA ARG A 190 17.43 4.36 -3.01
C ARG A 190 17.41 5.82 -3.46
N GLU A 191 18.06 6.68 -2.69
CA GLU A 191 18.32 8.06 -3.10
C GLU A 191 19.12 8.09 -4.42
N GLY A 192 18.72 8.95 -5.35
CA GLY A 192 19.32 9.04 -6.68
C GLY A 192 18.95 7.90 -7.65
N SER A 193 18.02 7.01 -7.30
CA SER A 193 17.43 6.08 -8.27
C SER A 193 16.87 6.85 -9.49
N PRO A 194 16.98 6.30 -10.72
CA PRO A 194 16.37 6.92 -11.89
C PRO A 194 14.86 7.08 -11.70
N GLU A 195 14.36 8.28 -11.94
CA GLU A 195 12.92 8.52 -11.87
C GLU A 195 12.21 7.81 -13.04
N VAL A 196 11.34 6.86 -12.70
CA VAL A 196 10.47 6.19 -13.66
C VAL A 196 9.03 6.38 -13.21
N THR A 197 8.37 7.37 -13.80
CA THR A 197 7.01 7.78 -13.40
C THR A 197 5.99 7.38 -14.44
N VAL A 198 4.87 6.80 -14.00
CA VAL A 198 3.66 6.60 -14.80
C VAL A 198 2.59 7.55 -14.26
N ASP A 199 2.25 8.57 -15.03
CA ASP A 199 1.34 9.67 -14.62
C ASP A 199 -0.06 9.56 -15.25
N THR A 200 -0.36 8.42 -15.87
CA THR A 200 -1.64 8.15 -16.49
C THR A 200 -2.18 6.83 -15.94
N VAL A 201 -3.09 6.93 -14.97
CA VAL A 201 -3.78 5.79 -14.35
C VAL A 201 -5.28 6.00 -14.35
N ARG A 202 -6.04 4.92 -14.22
CA ARG A 202 -7.50 4.91 -14.11
C ARG A 202 -7.91 3.93 -13.02
N VAL A 203 -9.07 4.12 -12.42
CA VAL A 203 -9.64 3.06 -11.58
C VAL A 203 -10.17 1.96 -12.49
N ASP A 204 -9.83 0.71 -12.19
CA ASP A 204 -10.47 -0.47 -12.78
C ASP A 204 -11.55 -1.02 -11.83
N LYS A 205 -11.20 -1.13 -10.54
CA LYS A 205 -12.10 -1.59 -9.47
C LYS A 205 -11.82 -0.86 -8.17
N VAL A 206 -12.88 -0.53 -7.42
CA VAL A 206 -12.81 0.01 -6.07
C VAL A 206 -13.77 -0.77 -5.18
N ASP A 207 -13.28 -1.21 -4.03
CA ASP A 207 -14.08 -1.82 -2.99
C ASP A 207 -13.78 -1.16 -1.64
N ILE A 208 -14.65 -0.22 -1.26
CA ILE A 208 -14.55 0.53 0.00
C ILE A 208 -14.75 -0.40 1.20
N GLU A 209 -15.55 -1.46 1.07
CA GLU A 209 -15.80 -2.39 2.17
C GLU A 209 -14.54 -3.20 2.49
N TYR A 210 -13.76 -3.58 1.48
CA TYR A 210 -12.53 -4.35 1.67
C TYR A 210 -11.25 -3.51 1.74
N ASP A 211 -11.41 -2.20 1.52
CA ASP A 211 -10.32 -1.24 1.45
C ASP A 211 -9.29 -1.56 0.36
N VAL A 212 -9.76 -2.03 -0.80
CA VAL A 212 -8.91 -2.38 -1.96
C VAL A 212 -9.29 -1.54 -3.18
N CYS A 213 -8.29 -0.92 -3.80
CA CYS A 213 -8.41 -0.22 -5.08
C CYS A 213 -7.44 -0.84 -6.08
N MET A 214 -7.96 -1.16 -7.25
CA MET A 214 -7.20 -1.63 -8.40
C MET A 214 -7.12 -0.51 -9.43
N LEU A 215 -5.91 -0.03 -9.67
CA LEU A 215 -5.59 0.95 -10.68
C LEU A 215 -5.13 0.26 -11.94
N LYS A 216 -5.53 0.76 -13.10
CA LYS A 216 -4.97 0.39 -14.39
C LYS A 216 -3.93 1.43 -14.80
N GLY A 217 -2.72 0.98 -15.10
CA GLY A 217 -1.61 1.79 -15.60
C GLY A 217 -1.26 1.46 -17.05
N VAL A 218 -0.54 2.38 -17.71
CA VAL A 218 -0.15 2.23 -19.12
C VAL A 218 1.26 2.74 -19.40
N THR A 219 1.97 2.06 -20.31
CA THR A 219 3.18 2.59 -20.92
C THR A 219 3.33 2.15 -22.37
N CYS A 220 3.72 3.07 -23.26
CA CYS A 220 4.17 2.73 -24.61
C CYS A 220 5.70 2.62 -24.72
N ASN A 221 6.42 2.74 -23.60
CA ASN A 221 7.87 2.56 -23.56
C ASN A 221 8.20 1.05 -23.61
N ARG A 222 8.70 0.60 -24.77
CA ARG A 222 9.02 -0.82 -25.01
C ARG A 222 10.02 -1.41 -24.02
N ARG A 223 10.98 -0.61 -23.54
CA ARG A 223 11.98 -1.08 -22.56
C ARG A 223 11.33 -1.29 -21.20
N LEU A 224 10.50 -0.34 -20.76
CA LEU A 224 9.79 -0.45 -19.50
C LEU A 224 8.78 -1.60 -19.52
N GLY A 225 7.93 -1.68 -20.55
CA GLY A 225 6.91 -2.72 -20.67
C GLY A 225 7.50 -4.13 -20.67
N ARG A 226 8.58 -4.36 -21.44
CA ARG A 226 9.28 -5.65 -21.42
C ARG A 226 9.93 -5.97 -20.08
N LYS A 227 10.50 -4.96 -19.39
CA LYS A 227 11.07 -5.15 -18.06
C LYS A 227 9.98 -5.60 -17.07
N LEU A 228 8.82 -4.95 -17.08
CA LEU A 228 7.70 -5.27 -16.19
C LEU A 228 7.13 -6.67 -16.46
N VAL A 229 7.01 -7.08 -17.74
CA VAL A 229 6.60 -8.46 -18.08
C VAL A 229 7.59 -9.50 -17.52
N HIS A 230 8.89 -9.24 -17.62
CA HIS A 230 9.90 -10.15 -17.08
C HIS A 230 9.86 -10.23 -15.57
N ILE A 231 9.81 -9.09 -14.87
CA ILE A 231 9.69 -9.05 -13.40
C ILE A 231 8.43 -9.78 -12.94
N GLY A 232 7.28 -9.53 -13.60
CA GLY A 232 6.02 -10.19 -13.24
C GLY A 232 6.10 -11.72 -13.37
N LYS A 233 6.78 -12.21 -14.42
CA LYS A 233 7.03 -13.65 -14.58
C LYS A 233 7.92 -14.19 -13.47
N ASP A 234 9.04 -13.54 -13.20
CA ASP A 234 10.01 -13.96 -12.18
C ASP A 234 9.35 -13.96 -10.79
N PHE A 235 8.52 -12.96 -10.51
CA PHE A 235 7.69 -12.91 -9.31
C PHE A 235 6.81 -14.15 -9.21
N SER A 236 5.98 -14.44 -10.22
CA SER A 236 5.04 -15.56 -10.18
C SER A 236 5.73 -16.91 -9.98
N GLU A 237 6.88 -17.12 -10.63
CA GLU A 237 7.69 -18.33 -10.46
C GLU A 237 8.24 -18.46 -9.04
N SER A 238 8.81 -17.39 -8.49
CA SER A 238 9.33 -17.38 -7.11
C SER A 238 8.22 -17.53 -6.06
N TRP A 239 7.07 -16.89 -6.30
CA TRP A 239 5.92 -16.94 -5.39
C TRP A 239 5.35 -18.35 -5.32
N GLN A 240 5.18 -19.03 -6.47
CA GLN A 240 4.67 -20.39 -6.51
C GLN A 240 5.55 -21.34 -5.69
N LYS A 241 6.88 -21.29 -5.87
CA LYS A 241 7.83 -22.11 -5.12
C LYS A 241 7.72 -21.90 -3.61
N VAL A 242 7.78 -20.64 -3.17
CA VAL A 242 7.69 -20.28 -1.75
C VAL A 242 6.33 -20.64 -1.18
N CYS A 243 5.25 -20.44 -1.93
CA CYS A 243 3.93 -20.86 -1.50
C CYS A 243 3.87 -22.38 -1.27
N ASP A 244 4.36 -23.18 -2.20
CA ASP A 244 4.36 -24.63 -2.10
C ASP A 244 5.22 -25.15 -0.95
N GLU A 245 6.41 -24.57 -0.76
CA GLU A 245 7.33 -24.95 0.32
C GLU A 245 6.77 -24.63 1.72
N TYR A 246 6.16 -23.46 1.90
CA TYR A 246 5.74 -22.99 3.22
C TYR A 246 4.26 -23.25 3.53
N LYS A 247 3.48 -23.82 2.58
CA LYS A 247 2.03 -24.03 2.74
C LYS A 247 1.66 -24.77 4.02
N THR A 248 2.43 -25.79 4.37
CA THR A 248 2.14 -26.69 5.51
C THR A 248 2.56 -26.12 6.86
N SER A 249 3.53 -25.20 6.89
CA SER A 249 4.11 -24.61 8.10
C SER A 249 3.76 -23.12 8.31
N ARG A 250 2.95 -22.55 7.42
CA ARG A 250 2.54 -21.13 7.43
C ARG A 250 1.92 -20.67 8.75
N ASP A 251 1.20 -21.55 9.43
CA ASP A 251 0.54 -21.27 10.71
C ASP A 251 1.46 -21.40 11.92
N ASP A 252 2.60 -22.07 11.77
CA ASP A 252 3.62 -22.21 12.81
C ASP A 252 4.57 -21.01 12.82
N HIS A 253 5.13 -20.67 11.65
CA HIS A 253 6.12 -19.60 11.53
C HIS A 253 5.50 -18.22 11.45
N LYS A 254 4.30 -18.14 10.84
CA LYS A 254 3.52 -16.92 10.70
C LYS A 254 4.29 -15.77 10.04
N LEU A 255 5.26 -16.09 9.19
CA LEU A 255 6.19 -15.12 8.61
C LEU A 255 5.42 -14.15 7.71
N VAL A 256 5.67 -12.86 7.90
CA VAL A 256 5.14 -11.79 7.06
C VAL A 256 6.29 -10.90 6.64
N TYR A 257 6.33 -10.53 5.36
CA TYR A 257 7.15 -9.44 4.90
C TYR A 257 6.32 -8.40 4.15
N ILE A 258 6.81 -7.17 4.14
CA ILE A 258 6.21 -6.05 3.40
C ILE A 258 7.34 -5.31 2.70
N VAL A 259 7.13 -4.97 1.44
CA VAL A 259 7.96 -3.99 0.73
C VAL A 259 7.11 -2.75 0.48
N SER A 260 7.55 -1.59 0.96
CA SER A 260 6.76 -0.35 0.91
C SER A 260 7.62 0.91 0.85
N HIS A 261 6.96 2.06 0.72
CA HIS A 261 7.55 3.41 0.74
C HIS A 261 7.21 4.14 2.05
N PRO A 262 7.81 3.76 3.19
CA PRO A 262 7.58 4.48 4.45
C PRO A 262 7.98 5.95 4.28
N HIS A 263 7.11 6.84 4.73
CA HIS A 263 7.14 8.29 4.58
C HIS A 263 7.21 8.77 3.12
N GLY A 264 6.84 7.92 2.16
CA GLY A 264 7.05 8.18 0.73
C GLY A 264 8.51 8.14 0.28
N CYS A 265 9.42 7.70 1.16
CA CYS A 265 10.85 7.57 0.87
C CYS A 265 11.14 6.36 -0.02
N HIS A 266 12.42 6.09 -0.26
CA HIS A 266 12.88 4.93 -1.02
C HIS A 266 12.45 3.61 -0.35
N LYS A 267 12.29 2.57 -1.17
CA LYS A 267 11.71 1.29 -0.73
C LYS A 267 12.48 0.67 0.43
N GLN A 268 11.71 0.14 1.37
CA GLN A 268 12.20 -0.63 2.50
C GLN A 268 11.54 -2.00 2.52
N VAL A 269 12.29 -3.00 2.96
CA VAL A 269 11.81 -4.33 3.33
C VAL A 269 11.63 -4.37 4.83
N SER A 270 10.48 -4.86 5.27
CA SER A 270 10.17 -5.12 6.67
C SER A 270 9.81 -6.58 6.84
N ILE A 271 10.33 -7.22 7.89
CA ILE A 271 10.04 -8.63 8.21
C ILE A 271 9.46 -8.72 9.61
N GLY A 272 8.44 -9.55 9.78
CA GLY A 272 7.77 -9.76 11.06
C GLY A 272 6.91 -11.00 11.04
N ARG A 273 5.89 -11.00 11.90
CA ARG A 273 4.97 -12.13 12.02
C ARG A 273 3.53 -11.67 12.13
N TRP A 274 2.60 -12.42 11.55
CA TRP A 274 1.19 -12.24 11.84
C TRP A 274 0.82 -12.84 13.20
N ARG A 275 -0.18 -12.26 13.85
CA ARG A 275 -0.64 -12.59 15.21
C ARG A 275 -1.97 -13.31 15.17
N LYS A 276 -2.97 -12.64 14.59
CA LYS A 276 -4.32 -13.17 14.42
C LYS A 276 -4.71 -13.13 12.94
N LYS A 277 -5.34 -14.22 12.50
CA LYS A 277 -6.04 -14.35 11.22
C LYS A 277 -7.52 -14.34 11.52
N TYR A 278 -8.23 -13.41 10.90
CA TYR A 278 -9.67 -13.26 11.00
C TYR A 278 -10.29 -13.78 9.72
N VAL A 279 -11.38 -14.55 9.86
CA VAL A 279 -12.13 -15.09 8.74
C VAL A 279 -13.55 -14.57 8.85
N THR A 280 -13.99 -13.83 7.85
CA THR A 280 -15.37 -13.35 7.72
C THR A 280 -15.96 -13.86 6.41
N LYS A 281 -17.24 -13.57 6.15
CA LYS A 281 -17.91 -13.99 4.93
C LYS A 281 -18.27 -12.77 4.09
N ASP A 282 -18.05 -12.86 2.77
CA ASP A 282 -18.62 -11.88 1.85
C ASP A 282 -20.13 -12.11 1.67
N LYS A 283 -20.76 -11.26 0.85
CA LYS A 283 -22.21 -11.31 0.56
C LYS A 283 -22.63 -12.61 -0.13
N ASP A 284 -21.70 -13.30 -0.77
CA ASP A 284 -21.90 -14.56 -1.49
C ASP A 284 -21.52 -15.78 -0.61
N GLY A 285 -21.08 -15.57 0.63
CA GLY A 285 -20.69 -16.62 1.57
C GLY A 285 -19.25 -17.14 1.42
N ASN A 286 -18.41 -16.48 0.62
CA ASN A 286 -16.99 -16.83 0.48
C ASN A 286 -16.19 -16.33 1.67
N ASP A 287 -15.13 -17.05 2.03
CA ASP A 287 -14.22 -16.63 3.11
C ASP A 287 -13.42 -15.39 2.71
N LEU A 288 -13.44 -14.39 3.59
CA LEU A 288 -12.60 -13.22 3.56
C LEU A 288 -11.58 -13.31 4.69
N TYR A 289 -10.33 -13.00 4.38
CA TYR A 289 -9.23 -13.10 5.30
C TYR A 289 -8.68 -11.71 5.62
N GLN A 290 -8.44 -11.50 6.91
CA GLN A 290 -7.77 -10.31 7.42
C GLN A 290 -6.69 -10.73 8.42
N PHE A 291 -5.54 -10.08 8.38
CA PHE A 291 -4.42 -10.39 9.26
C PHE A 291 -4.05 -9.18 10.11
N THR A 292 -3.67 -9.46 11.36
CA THR A 292 -2.92 -8.51 12.18
C THR A 292 -1.48 -8.98 12.29
N TYR A 293 -0.51 -8.07 12.32
CA TYR A 293 0.91 -8.41 12.29
C TYR A 293 1.79 -7.37 12.97
N THR A 294 3.03 -7.78 13.28
CA THR A 294 4.06 -6.92 13.91
C THR A 294 5.10 -6.42 12.93
N THR A 295 5.01 -6.76 11.64
CA THR A 295 5.91 -6.27 10.61
C THR A 295 5.84 -4.74 10.56
N CYS A 296 6.97 -4.05 10.70
CA CYS A 296 6.98 -2.60 10.84
C CYS A 296 6.49 -1.88 9.57
N THR A 297 5.71 -0.83 9.79
CA THR A 297 5.15 0.06 8.76
C THR A 297 5.10 1.47 9.33
N CYS A 298 5.04 2.48 8.46
CA CYS A 298 4.91 3.89 8.82
C CYS A 298 3.88 4.56 7.89
N PRO A 299 3.45 5.81 8.17
CA PRO A 299 2.79 6.63 7.16
C PRO A 299 3.51 6.55 5.82
N GLY A 300 2.82 6.31 4.70
CA GLY A 300 3.38 5.98 3.39
C GLY A 300 3.32 4.49 3.03
N SER A 301 3.22 3.59 4.03
CA SER A 301 3.11 2.14 3.81
C SER A 301 1.71 1.69 3.41
N SER A 302 0.66 2.49 3.62
CA SER A 302 -0.72 2.17 3.21
C SER A 302 -0.79 1.73 1.75
N GLY A 303 -1.53 0.64 1.48
CA GLY A 303 -1.67 0.06 0.14
C GLY A 303 -0.55 -0.90 -0.26
N ALA A 304 0.56 -0.98 0.49
CA ALA A 304 1.60 -1.98 0.23
C ALA A 304 1.04 -3.40 0.35
N ASN A 305 1.48 -4.30 -0.53
CA ASN A 305 1.08 -5.70 -0.45
C ASN A 305 1.69 -6.38 0.79
N VAL A 306 0.85 -7.11 1.53
CA VAL A 306 1.19 -7.85 2.74
C VAL A 306 1.39 -9.31 2.36
N GLN A 307 2.62 -9.78 2.44
CA GLN A 307 2.97 -11.13 2.04
C GLN A 307 3.01 -12.05 3.26
N CYS A 308 1.92 -12.78 3.49
CA CYS A 308 1.84 -13.86 4.47
C CYS A 308 2.42 -15.14 3.86
N VAL A 309 3.66 -15.48 4.19
CA VAL A 309 4.40 -16.57 3.52
C VAL A 309 3.66 -17.91 3.67
N GLY A 310 3.50 -18.65 2.56
CA GLY A 310 2.77 -19.91 2.48
C GLY A 310 1.25 -19.79 2.29
N TYR A 311 0.71 -18.57 2.19
CA TYR A 311 -0.69 -18.35 1.85
C TYR A 311 -0.88 -18.10 0.35
N SER A 312 -1.74 -18.92 -0.26
CA SER A 312 -2.32 -18.67 -1.59
C SER A 312 -3.57 -17.80 -1.44
N VAL A 313 -3.39 -16.57 -0.96
CA VAL A 313 -4.46 -15.56 -1.13
C VAL A 313 -4.51 -15.17 -2.60
N ASP A 314 -5.67 -14.72 -3.10
CA ASP A 314 -5.75 -14.13 -4.44
C ASP A 314 -4.69 -13.04 -4.53
N TRP A 315 -3.65 -13.34 -5.29
CA TRP A 315 -2.57 -12.41 -5.46
C TRP A 315 -3.07 -11.35 -6.43
N PRO A 316 -3.03 -10.03 -6.09
CA PRO A 316 -2.37 -9.36 -4.95
C PRO A 316 -3.28 -8.65 -3.90
N ASP A 317 -4.47 -9.15 -3.60
CA ASP A 317 -5.53 -8.42 -2.88
C ASP A 317 -5.22 -8.03 -1.40
N LEU A 318 -4.23 -8.64 -0.74
CA LEU A 318 -3.95 -8.35 0.68
C LEU A 318 -3.08 -7.09 0.85
N VAL A 319 -3.71 -5.92 0.92
CA VAL A 319 -3.01 -4.63 1.11
C VAL A 319 -2.90 -4.22 2.57
N HIS A 320 -1.89 -3.44 2.93
CA HIS A 320 -1.73 -2.85 4.26
C HIS A 320 -2.76 -1.73 4.47
N GLY A 321 -3.61 -1.88 5.50
CA GLY A 321 -4.67 -0.92 5.82
C GLY A 321 -4.21 0.15 6.82
N GLY A 322 -3.46 -0.26 7.85
CA GLY A 322 -2.90 0.67 8.83
C GLY A 322 -2.53 0.01 10.16
N CYS A 323 -2.64 0.78 11.24
CA CYS A 323 -2.23 0.39 12.60
C CYS A 323 -3.39 0.46 13.61
N LEU A 324 -3.46 -0.49 14.53
CA LEU A 324 -4.40 -0.50 15.64
C LEU A 324 -3.83 0.28 16.83
N ARG A 325 -4.70 0.70 17.75
CA ARG A 325 -4.27 1.31 19.03
C ARG A 325 -3.36 0.43 19.87
N SER A 326 -3.42 -0.89 19.68
CA SER A 326 -2.51 -1.85 20.32
C SER A 326 -1.08 -1.82 19.76
N GLY A 327 -0.83 -1.05 18.68
CA GLY A 327 0.42 -1.03 17.94
C GLY A 327 0.57 -2.15 16.90
N LEU A 328 -0.41 -3.06 16.78
CA LEU A 328 -0.42 -4.07 15.73
C LEU A 328 -0.89 -3.46 14.42
N ASN A 329 -0.24 -3.84 13.33
CA ASN A 329 -0.69 -3.51 11.99
C ASN A 329 -1.80 -4.45 11.53
N TYR A 330 -2.60 -4.03 10.55
CA TYR A 330 -3.65 -4.83 9.95
C TYR A 330 -3.69 -4.70 8.42
N SER A 331 -4.16 -5.74 7.75
CA SER A 331 -4.42 -5.75 6.30
C SER A 331 -5.86 -5.34 5.97
N GLY A 332 -6.13 -4.99 4.72
CA GLY A 332 -7.47 -5.06 4.14
C GLY A 332 -8.03 -6.49 4.14
N ASN A 333 -9.27 -6.64 3.69
CA ASN A 333 -9.89 -7.95 3.51
C ASN A 333 -9.53 -8.49 2.11
N CYS A 334 -9.11 -9.74 2.01
CA CYS A 334 -8.93 -10.40 0.73
C CYS A 334 -9.74 -11.69 0.65
N LYS A 335 -10.13 -12.10 -0.56
CA LYS A 335 -10.62 -13.46 -0.78
C LYS A 335 -9.41 -14.41 -0.73
N ALA A 336 -9.61 -15.63 -0.24
CA ALA A 336 -8.62 -16.69 -0.46
C ALA A 336 -9.30 -17.91 -1.07
N PHE A 337 -8.51 -18.67 -1.83
CA PHE A 337 -8.88 -19.95 -2.42
C PHE A 337 -8.10 -21.12 -1.82
#